data_AF-A0A6B2UT20-F1
#
_entry.id   AF-A0A6B2UT20-F1
#
_cell.length_a   1.000
_cell.length_b   1.000
_cell.length_c   1.000
_cell.angle_alpha   90.00
_cell.angle_beta   90.00
_cell.angle_gamma   90.00
#
_symmetry.space_group_name_H-M   'P 1'
#
loop_
_entity.id
_entity.type
_entity.pdbx_description
1 polymer ?
#
loop_
_entity_poly.entity_id
_entity_poly.type
_entity_poly.pdbx_seq_one_letter_code
_entity_poly.pdbx_strand_id
1 'polypeptide(L)'
;MTREAEESPRPQATADDVFGTARLRDTVLATWSASPARLREDANAEEDLALGGYRDRVVVELAQNAADAAARAGVPGRLRIALRDRAGDTPPVLAVANSGAPLDASGVAPLATLRASAKREDGTGTVGRFGV
;
A
#
# COMPACT_ATOMS: atom_id res chain seq x y z
N MET A 1 -44.54 -1.14 1.73
CA MET A 1 -43.82 -0.14 0.92
C MET A 1 -42.34 -0.48 1.03
N THR A 2 -41.87 -1.36 0.17
CA THR A 2 -40.55 -1.99 0.20
C THR A 2 -39.58 -1.06 -0.53
N ARG A 3 -38.58 -0.51 0.17
CA ARG A 3 -37.47 0.21 -0.49
C ARG A 3 -36.52 -0.83 -1.07
N GLU A 4 -36.56 -0.99 -2.38
CA GLU A 4 -35.52 -1.71 -3.11
C GLU A 4 -34.19 -0.96 -2.92
N ALA A 5 -33.18 -1.68 -2.45
CA ALA A 5 -31.82 -1.15 -2.34
C ALA A 5 -31.30 -0.95 -3.77
N GLU A 6 -31.12 0.32 -4.15
CA GLU A 6 -30.49 0.70 -5.40
C GLU A 6 -29.02 0.26 -5.32
N GLU A 7 -28.72 -0.89 -5.94
CA GLU A 7 -27.36 -1.42 -6.03
C GLU A 7 -26.52 -0.45 -6.87
N SER A 8 -25.71 0.35 -6.18
CA SER A 8 -24.83 1.33 -6.80
C SER A 8 -23.93 0.64 -7.83
N PRO A 9 -23.80 1.18 -9.05
CA PRO A 9 -23.09 0.49 -10.13
C PRO A 9 -21.64 0.27 -9.72
N ARG A 10 -21.20 -1.00 -9.72
CA ARG A 10 -19.80 -1.36 -9.49
C ARG A 10 -18.92 -0.62 -10.50
N PRO A 11 -17.87 0.12 -10.07
CA PRO A 11 -16.97 0.78 -11.00
C PRO A 11 -16.37 -0.28 -11.94
N GLN A 12 -16.53 -0.07 -13.24
CA GLN A 12 -15.85 -0.89 -14.24
C GLN A 12 -14.38 -0.51 -14.27
N ALA A 13 -13.50 -1.52 -14.34
CA ALA A 13 -12.08 -1.30 -14.55
C ALA A 13 -11.91 -0.61 -15.92
N THR A 14 -11.51 0.66 -15.92
CA THR A 14 -11.10 1.35 -17.13
C THR A 14 -9.70 0.89 -17.52
N ALA A 15 -9.33 1.00 -18.80
CA ALA A 15 -8.00 0.64 -19.28
C ALA A 15 -6.86 1.36 -18.53
N ASP A 16 -7.17 2.46 -17.84
CA ASP A 16 -6.23 3.26 -17.05
C ASP A 16 -6.01 2.75 -15.62
N ASP A 17 -6.91 1.94 -15.04
CA ASP A 17 -6.76 1.38 -13.69
C ASP A 17 -6.15 -0.03 -13.71
N VAL A 18 -4.92 -0.12 -14.23
CA VAL A 18 -4.17 -1.38 -14.38
C VAL A 18 -3.95 -2.13 -13.05
N PHE A 19 -4.15 -1.47 -11.91
CA PHE A 19 -4.01 -2.05 -10.58
C PHE A 19 -5.34 -2.29 -9.86
N GLY A 20 -6.49 -1.91 -10.44
CA GLY A 20 -7.80 -2.06 -9.79
C GLY A 20 -7.97 -1.20 -8.53
N THR A 21 -7.24 -0.09 -8.43
CA THR A 21 -7.25 0.82 -7.27
C THR A 21 -8.60 1.48 -7.02
N ALA A 22 -9.43 1.69 -8.04
CA ALA A 22 -10.76 2.27 -7.88
C ALA A 22 -11.65 1.34 -7.04
N ARG A 23 -11.70 0.06 -7.39
CA ARG A 23 -12.47 -0.94 -6.63
C ARG A 23 -11.95 -1.09 -5.20
N LEU A 24 -10.63 -1.05 -5.00
CA LEU A 24 -10.03 -1.12 -3.66
C LEU A 24 -10.47 0.06 -2.80
N ARG A 25 -10.39 1.29 -3.35
CA ARG A 25 -10.83 2.51 -2.67
C ARG A 25 -12.30 2.42 -2.27
N ASP A 26 -13.17 2.06 -3.21
CA ASP A 26 -14.61 1.99 -2.96
C ASP A 26 -14.96 0.99 -1.86
N THR A 27 -14.28 -0.17 -1.85
CA THR A 27 -14.46 -1.19 -0.81
C THR A 27 -14.07 -0.68 0.58
N VAL A 28 -12.92 0.00 0.69
CA VAL A 28 -12.45 0.57 1.97
C VAL A 28 -13.40 1.67 2.44
N LEU A 29 -13.77 2.60 1.57
CA LEU A 29 -14.68 3.70 1.92
C LEU A 29 -16.07 3.21 2.30
N ALA A 30 -16.61 2.21 1.61
CA ALA A 30 -17.87 1.59 1.97
C ALA A 30 -17.81 0.93 3.36
N THR A 31 -16.69 0.25 3.67
CA THR A 31 -16.46 -0.39 4.97
C THR A 31 -16.41 0.64 6.10
N TRP A 32 -15.65 1.73 5.92
CA TRP A 32 -15.58 2.82 6.90
C TRP A 32 -16.91 3.56 7.07
N SER A 33 -17.66 3.74 5.98
CA SER A 33 -18.99 4.36 6.03
C SER A 33 -20.00 3.50 6.78
N ALA A 34 -19.91 2.17 6.63
CA ALA A 34 -20.75 1.21 7.34
C ALA A 34 -20.35 1.03 8.81
N SER A 35 -19.06 1.23 9.15
CA SER A 35 -18.53 1.09 10.51
C SER A 35 -17.54 2.21 10.86
N PRO A 36 -18.00 3.31 11.48
CA PRO A 36 -17.12 4.36 12.00
C PRO A 36 -16.10 3.86 13.02
N ALA A 37 -16.44 2.81 13.78
CA ALA A 37 -15.51 2.15 14.70
C ALA A 37 -14.34 1.52 13.94
N ARG A 38 -14.60 0.89 12.78
CA ARG A 38 -13.54 0.31 11.95
C ARG A 38 -12.58 1.36 11.40
N LEU A 39 -13.11 2.51 10.95
CA LEU A 39 -12.27 3.65 10.56
C LEU A 39 -11.35 4.08 11.71
N ARG A 40 -11.89 4.17 12.93
CA ARG A 40 -11.11 4.54 14.12
C ARG A 40 -10.02 3.51 14.42
N GLU A 41 -10.32 2.22 14.32
CA GLU A 41 -9.35 1.13 14.50
C GLU A 41 -8.22 1.19 13.47
N ASP A 42 -8.55 1.36 12.18
CA ASP A 42 -7.56 1.46 11.11
C ASP A 42 -6.67 2.70 11.28
N ALA A 43 -7.27 3.86 11.65
CA ALA A 43 -6.53 5.09 11.92
C ALA A 43 -5.59 4.97 13.12
N ASN A 44 -6.05 4.36 14.23
CA ASN A 44 -5.21 4.13 15.40
C ASN A 44 -4.05 3.17 15.06
N ALA A 45 -4.30 2.14 14.25
CA ALA A 45 -3.27 1.22 13.82
C ALA A 45 -2.19 1.91 12.95
N GLU A 46 -2.58 2.85 12.10
CA GLU A 46 -1.64 3.67 11.32
C GLU A 46 -0.82 4.61 12.21
N GLU A 47 -1.45 5.27 13.18
CA GLU A 47 -0.78 6.14 14.14
C GLU A 47 0.22 5.36 15.01
N ASP A 48 -0.18 4.18 15.52
CA ASP A 48 0.70 3.29 16.28
C ASP A 48 1.91 2.82 15.46
N LEU A 49 1.70 2.53 14.17
CA LEU A 49 2.80 2.17 13.26
C LEU A 49 3.75 3.36 13.08
N ALA A 50 3.22 4.55 12.80
CA ALA A 50 4.00 5.76 12.58
C ALA A 50 4.80 6.17 13.82
N LEU A 51 4.22 6.07 15.02
CA LEU A 51 4.87 6.46 16.29
C LEU A 51 5.79 5.37 16.85
N GLY A 52 5.52 4.10 16.55
CA GLY A 52 6.28 2.95 17.00
C GLY A 52 7.25 2.41 15.93
N GLY A 53 6.83 1.34 15.25
CA GLY A 53 7.73 0.48 14.47
C GLY A 53 8.29 1.09 13.17
N TYR A 54 7.62 2.09 12.60
CA TYR A 54 8.00 2.67 11.31
C TYR A 54 9.00 3.83 11.43
N ARG A 55 8.96 4.60 12.52
CA ARG A 55 9.72 5.86 12.70
C ARG A 55 11.20 5.74 12.33
N ASP A 56 11.85 4.67 12.79
CA ASP A 56 13.30 4.47 12.59
C ASP A 56 13.61 3.44 11.49
N ARG A 57 12.59 2.92 10.80
CA ARG A 57 12.75 1.81 9.84
C ARG A 57 12.28 2.11 8.43
N VAL A 58 11.54 3.20 8.18
CA VAL A 58 11.00 3.52 6.83
C VAL A 58 12.02 3.33 5.71
N VAL A 59 13.24 3.87 5.89
CA VAL A 59 14.29 3.76 4.87
C VAL A 59 14.76 2.31 4.67
N VAL A 60 14.84 1.54 5.75
CA VAL A 60 15.23 0.12 5.72
C VAL A 60 14.17 -0.71 5.04
N GLU A 61 12.89 -0.53 5.39
CA GLU A 61 11.77 -1.25 4.79
C GLU A 61 11.66 -0.94 3.28
N LEU A 62 11.84 0.32 2.88
CA LEU A 62 11.88 0.71 1.46
C LEU A 62 13.07 0.09 0.72
N ALA A 63 14.23 -0.01 1.37
CA ALA A 63 15.39 -0.69 0.79
C ALA A 63 15.18 -2.21 0.66
N GLN A 64 14.52 -2.84 1.63
CA GLN A 64 14.13 -4.25 1.57
C GLN A 64 13.13 -4.50 0.44
N ASN A 65 12.10 -3.67 0.30
CA ASN A 65 11.15 -3.75 -0.81
C ASN A 65 11.85 -3.63 -2.18
N ALA A 66 12.87 -2.76 -2.28
CA ALA A 66 13.68 -2.64 -3.48
C ALA A 66 14.56 -3.87 -3.75
N ALA A 67 15.13 -4.48 -2.71
CA ALA A 67 15.91 -5.71 -2.82
C ALA A 67 15.03 -6.90 -3.26
N ASP A 68 13.85 -7.05 -2.65
CA ASP A 68 12.87 -8.07 -3.02
C ASP A 68 12.40 -7.91 -4.48
N ALA A 69 12.19 -6.68 -4.94
CA ALA A 69 11.85 -6.40 -6.34
C ALA A 69 12.99 -6.78 -7.30
N ALA A 70 14.24 -6.47 -6.95
CA ALA A 70 15.41 -6.83 -7.77
C ALA A 70 15.60 -8.36 -7.84
N ALA A 71 15.41 -9.05 -6.71
CA ALA A 71 15.45 -10.51 -6.64
C ALA A 71 14.38 -11.15 -7.54
N ARG A 72 13.14 -10.66 -7.51
CA ARG A 72 12.06 -11.12 -8.42
C ARG A 72 12.38 -10.91 -9.89
N ALA A 73 13.06 -9.81 -10.23
CA ALA A 73 13.47 -9.52 -11.61
C ALA A 73 14.77 -10.24 -12.04
N GLY A 74 15.49 -10.89 -11.11
CA GLY A 74 16.77 -11.53 -11.41
C GLY A 74 17.88 -10.55 -11.81
N VAL A 75 17.80 -9.29 -11.35
CA VAL A 75 18.76 -8.23 -11.70
C VAL A 75 19.51 -7.71 -10.47
N PRO A 76 20.71 -7.11 -10.63
CA PRO A 76 21.36 -6.40 -9.54
C PRO A 76 20.50 -5.24 -9.02
N GLY A 77 20.30 -5.18 -7.71
CA GLY A 77 19.50 -4.13 -7.08
C GLY A 77 20.15 -2.75 -7.22
N ARG A 78 19.40 -1.79 -7.78
CA ARG A 78 19.73 -0.37 -7.70
C ARG A 78 18.59 0.38 -7.04
N LEU A 79 18.94 1.19 -6.04
CA LEU A 79 18.04 2.01 -5.25
C LEU A 79 18.48 3.48 -5.34
N ARG A 80 17.53 4.39 -5.56
CA ARG A 80 17.74 5.83 -5.47
C ARG A 80 16.80 6.40 -4.42
N ILE A 81 17.36 7.16 -3.49
CA ILE A 81 16.62 7.86 -2.44
C ILE A 81 16.88 9.36 -2.61
N ALA A 82 15.82 10.16 -2.58
CA ALA A 82 15.91 11.62 -2.66
C ALA A 82 14.89 12.24 -1.71
N LEU A 83 15.34 13.15 -0.84
CA LEU A 83 14.46 14.04 -0.11
C LEU A 83 14.22 15.29 -0.96
N ARG A 84 12.96 15.57 -1.26
CA ARG A 84 12.56 16.71 -2.10
C ARG A 84 11.80 17.70 -1.25
N ASP A 85 12.31 18.92 -1.18
CA ASP A 85 11.58 20.01 -0.55
C ASP A 85 10.29 20.31 -1.31
N ARG A 86 9.29 20.76 -0.56
CA ARG A 86 8.01 21.24 -1.10
C ARG A 86 7.85 22.70 -0.68
N ALA A 87 7.12 23.47 -1.49
CA ALA A 87 6.91 24.90 -1.23
C ALA A 87 5.85 25.13 -0.15
N GLY A 88 6.02 26.18 0.66
CA GLY A 88 5.09 26.51 1.74
C GLY A 88 5.22 25.56 2.94
N ASP A 89 4.14 25.41 3.71
CA ASP A 89 4.12 24.63 4.96
C ASP A 89 3.99 23.12 4.75
N THR A 90 4.17 22.63 3.53
CA THR A 90 4.10 21.19 3.24
C THR A 90 5.40 20.49 3.62
N PRO A 91 5.36 19.32 4.28
CA PRO A 91 6.55 18.58 4.64
C PRO A 91 7.33 18.11 3.38
N PRO A 92 8.64 17.87 3.50
CA PRO A 92 9.45 17.34 2.41
C PRO A 92 8.99 15.92 2.05
N VAL A 93 9.19 15.53 0.79
CA VAL A 93 8.80 14.21 0.28
C VAL A 93 10.04 13.33 0.12
N LEU A 94 10.05 12.19 0.79
CA LEU A 94 11.00 11.12 0.55
C LEU A 94 10.58 10.34 -0.72
N ALA A 95 11.32 10.49 -1.80
CA ALA A 95 11.12 9.76 -3.05
C ALA A 95 12.11 8.59 -3.14
N VAL A 96 11.59 7.38 -3.31
CA VAL A 96 12.39 6.15 -3.47
C VAL A 96 12.07 5.49 -4.81
N ALA A 97 13.10 5.10 -5.56
CA ALA A 97 12.98 4.43 -6.84
C ALA A 97 13.95 3.24 -6.92
N ASN A 98 13.51 2.13 -7.52
CA ASN A 98 14.34 0.96 -7.77
C ASN A 98 14.21 0.45 -9.21
N SER A 99 15.09 -0.46 -9.61
CA SER A 99 15.14 -1.06 -10.95
C SER A 99 14.67 -2.51 -10.99
N GLY A 100 14.05 -2.99 -9.90
CA GLY A 100 13.51 -4.33 -9.80
C GLY A 100 12.20 -4.51 -10.56
N ALA A 101 11.52 -5.62 -10.28
CA ALA A 101 10.24 -5.94 -10.89
C ALA A 101 9.22 -4.80 -10.69
N PRO A 102 8.46 -4.42 -11.75
CA PRO A 102 7.43 -3.41 -11.64
C PRO A 102 6.33 -3.84 -10.67
N LEU A 103 5.56 -2.87 -10.18
CA LEU A 103 4.34 -3.17 -9.43
C LEU A 103 3.33 -3.89 -10.33
N ASP A 104 2.59 -4.80 -9.73
CA ASP A 104 1.40 -5.42 -10.29
C ASP A 104 0.20 -5.19 -9.36
N ALA A 105 -0.99 -5.58 -9.80
CA ALA A 105 -2.21 -5.41 -9.00
C ALA A 105 -2.13 -6.11 -7.64
N SER A 106 -1.41 -7.25 -7.56
CA SER A 106 -1.24 -7.99 -6.31
C SER A 106 -0.30 -7.28 -5.33
N GLY A 107 0.69 -6.55 -5.84
CA GLY A 107 1.61 -5.73 -5.04
C GLY A 107 1.02 -4.39 -4.59
N VAL A 108 0.04 -3.85 -5.32
CA VAL A 108 -0.63 -2.58 -4.97
C VAL A 108 -1.73 -2.78 -3.93
N ALA A 109 -2.48 -3.88 -3.97
CA ALA A 109 -3.62 -4.08 -3.06
C ALA A 109 -3.25 -3.99 -1.56
N PRO A 110 -2.14 -4.59 -1.07
CA PRO A 110 -1.74 -4.50 0.33
C PRO A 110 -1.41 -3.06 0.78
N LEU A 111 -1.02 -2.17 -0.13
CA LEU A 111 -0.74 -0.75 0.20
C LEU A 111 -2.00 0.01 0.60
N ALA A 112 -3.18 -0.47 0.19
CA ALA A 112 -4.46 0.16 0.47
C ALA A 112 -5.20 -0.48 1.66
N THR A 113 -4.64 -1.53 2.26
CA THR A 113 -5.30 -2.32 3.30
C THR A 113 -4.34 -2.64 4.44
N LEU A 114 -4.45 -1.91 5.54
CA LEU A 114 -3.64 -2.14 6.73
C LEU A 114 -3.84 -3.58 7.25
N ARG A 115 -2.73 -4.31 7.44
CA ARG A 115 -2.66 -5.69 7.97
C ARG A 115 -3.28 -6.80 7.09
N ALA A 116 -3.67 -6.53 5.85
CA ALA A 116 -4.17 -7.58 4.94
C ALA A 116 -3.06 -8.20 4.07
N SER A 117 -1.86 -8.41 4.62
CA SER A 117 -0.75 -9.00 3.85
C SER A 117 -1.12 -10.38 3.34
N ALA A 118 -1.29 -10.51 2.03
CA ALA A 118 -1.52 -11.76 1.32
C ALA A 118 -0.20 -12.49 0.98
N LYS A 119 0.81 -12.42 1.86
CA LYS A 119 2.04 -13.19 1.66
C LYS A 119 1.83 -14.61 2.19
N ARG A 120 1.34 -15.51 1.33
CA ARG A 120 1.40 -16.96 1.58
C ARG A 120 2.87 -17.37 1.61
N GLU A 121 3.20 -18.23 2.57
CA GLU A 121 4.53 -18.77 2.82
C GLU A 121 4.98 -19.71 1.69
N ASP A 122 5.33 -19.19 0.52
CA ASP A 122 5.94 -20.00 -0.55
C ASP A 122 7.20 -19.31 -1.08
N GLY A 123 8.36 -19.79 -0.61
CA GLY A 123 9.65 -19.50 -1.23
C GLY A 123 10.67 -18.80 -0.33
N THR A 124 11.75 -19.51 -0.03
CA THR A 124 12.95 -19.05 0.67
C THR A 124 13.49 -17.74 0.09
N GLY A 125 13.56 -16.67 0.91
CA GLY A 125 14.41 -15.50 0.63
C GLY A 125 13.75 -14.12 0.63
N THR A 126 12.47 -13.98 0.99
CA THR A 126 11.81 -12.66 0.99
C THR A 126 11.73 -12.10 2.41
N VAL A 127 12.48 -11.03 2.70
CA VAL A 127 12.69 -10.53 4.09
C VAL A 127 11.53 -9.65 4.59
N GLY A 128 10.70 -9.10 3.70
CA GLY A 128 9.50 -8.34 4.10
C GLY A 128 8.45 -9.25 4.75
N ARG A 129 8.44 -9.32 6.09
CA ARG A 129 7.56 -10.20 6.88
C ARG A 129 6.25 -9.56 7.29
N PHE A 130 6.17 -8.23 7.29
CA PHE A 130 4.99 -7.50 7.71
C PHE A 130 4.50 -6.64 6.55
N GLY A 131 3.28 -6.92 6.07
CA GLY A 131 2.58 -5.99 5.20
C GLY A 131 2.02 -4.86 6.06
N VAL A 132 2.93 -3.96 6.40
CA VAL A 132 2.71 -2.65 7.03
C VAL A 132 3.34 -1.57 6.17
#